data_AF-A0A915UTZ3-F1
#
_entry.id   AF-A0A915UTZ3-F1
#
_cell.length_a   1.000
_cell.length_b   1.000
_cell.length_c   1.000
_cell.angle_alpha   90.00
_cell.angle_beta   90.00
_cell.angle_gamma   90.00
#
_symmetry.space_group_name_H-M   'P 1'
#
loop_
_entity.id
_entity.type
_entity.pdbx_description
1 polymer ?
#
loop_
_entity_poly.entity_id
_entity_poly.type
_entity_poly.pdbx_seq_one_letter_code
_entity_poly.pdbx_strand_id
1 'polypeptide(L)'
;MTDSHWTPSPDDAGRTPELPPTPELPEPPQAHFERPKLPGAEPSPTFQRNTRAISLAFSIGFSLAGPVILGALAGYWLDGRLGASPTWTMILTILGMGAGLAQMIRVVNKLNRMEDGR
;
A
#
# COMPACT_ATOMS: atom_id res chain seq x y z
N MET A 1 19.69 0.87 -68.04
CA MET A 1 18.77 0.03 -67.25
C MET A 1 18.85 -1.37 -67.82
N THR A 2 19.48 -2.31 -67.11
CA THR A 2 19.56 -3.73 -67.47
C THR A 2 18.94 -4.50 -66.32
N ASP A 3 17.70 -4.96 -66.51
CA ASP A 3 16.99 -5.79 -65.54
C ASP A 3 17.49 -7.23 -65.65
N SER A 4 18.33 -7.66 -64.71
CA SER A 4 18.66 -9.09 -64.55
C SER A 4 17.71 -9.69 -63.51
N HIS A 5 16.55 -10.15 -63.98
CA HIS A 5 15.62 -10.94 -63.18
C HIS A 5 16.23 -12.32 -62.94
N TRP A 6 16.61 -12.62 -61.69
CA TRP A 6 17.10 -13.94 -61.30
C TRP A 6 16.00 -14.99 -61.49
N THR A 7 16.28 -16.07 -62.21
CA THR A 7 15.40 -17.24 -62.33
C THR A 7 16.17 -18.45 -61.76
N PRO A 8 15.66 -19.12 -60.72
CA PRO A 8 16.30 -20.33 -60.21
C PRO A 8 16.27 -21.42 -61.29
N SER A 9 17.40 -22.11 -61.49
CA SER A 9 17.47 -23.25 -62.41
C SER A 9 16.65 -24.42 -61.85
N PRO A 10 15.92 -25.19 -62.67
CA PRO A 10 15.20 -26.39 -62.21
C PRO A 10 16.08 -27.41 -61.48
N ASP A 11 17.39 -27.36 -61.71
CA ASP A 11 18.39 -28.23 -61.09
C ASP A 11 18.64 -27.92 -59.61
N ASP A 12 18.22 -26.73 -59.14
CA ASP A 12 18.37 -26.31 -57.74
C ASP A 12 17.21 -26.79 -56.84
N ALA A 13 16.12 -27.31 -57.41
CA ALA A 13 14.93 -27.73 -56.67
C ALA A 13 15.13 -29.01 -55.81
N GLY A 14 16.25 -29.71 -55.97
CA GLY A 14 16.53 -30.99 -55.28
C GLY A 14 17.73 -30.99 -54.33
N ARG A 15 18.52 -29.91 -54.28
CA ARG A 15 19.65 -29.80 -53.35
C ARG A 15 19.19 -29.09 -52.08
N THR A 16 18.70 -29.83 -51.09
CA THR A 16 18.65 -29.30 -49.73
C THR A 16 20.08 -28.99 -49.31
N PRO A 17 20.44 -27.73 -49.05
CA PRO A 17 21.76 -27.43 -48.50
C PRO A 17 21.88 -28.21 -47.19
N GLU A 18 22.84 -29.14 -47.09
CA GLU A 18 23.11 -29.77 -45.80
C GLU A 18 23.53 -28.67 -44.84
N LEU A 19 22.70 -28.43 -43.82
CA LEU A 19 23.02 -27.43 -42.82
C LEU A 19 24.34 -27.85 -42.16
N PRO A 20 25.31 -26.94 -42.04
CA PRO A 20 26.49 -27.23 -41.24
C PRO A 20 26.04 -27.65 -39.84
N PRO A 21 26.77 -28.59 -39.19
CA PRO A 21 26.42 -29.02 -37.85
C PRO A 21 26.26 -27.80 -36.95
N THR A 22 25.17 -27.78 -36.18
CA THR A 22 24.86 -26.65 -35.30
C THR A 22 26.05 -26.39 -34.38
N PRO A 23 26.61 -25.17 -34.36
CA PRO A 23 27.70 -24.84 -33.45
C PRO A 23 27.28 -25.16 -32.02
N GLU A 24 28.09 -25.94 -31.30
CA GLU A 24 27.90 -26.12 -29.87
C GLU A 24 28.15 -24.76 -29.21
N LEU A 25 27.06 -24.10 -28.80
CA LEU A 25 27.16 -22.87 -28.05
C LEU A 25 27.85 -23.20 -26.73
N PRO A 26 28.94 -22.52 -26.37
CA PRO A 26 29.50 -22.66 -25.03
C PRO A 26 28.39 -22.35 -24.03
N GLU A 27 28.36 -23.06 -22.91
CA GLU A 27 27.38 -22.79 -21.86
C GLU A 27 27.42 -21.29 -21.56
N PRO A 28 26.26 -20.60 -21.59
CA PRO A 28 26.22 -19.17 -21.34
C PRO A 28 26.96 -18.91 -20.04
N PRO A 29 27.97 -18.02 -20.03
CA PRO A 29 28.63 -17.67 -18.78
C PRO A 29 27.53 -17.29 -17.81
N GLN A 30 27.55 -17.87 -16.61
CA GLN A 30 26.61 -17.51 -15.55
C GLN A 30 26.90 -16.06 -15.17
N ALA A 31 26.30 -15.14 -15.91
CA ALA A 31 26.40 -13.74 -15.66
C ALA A 31 25.70 -13.51 -14.34
N HIS A 32 26.49 -13.37 -13.28
CA HIS A 32 26.04 -12.92 -11.99
C HIS A 32 25.63 -11.45 -12.13
N PHE A 33 24.45 -11.23 -12.71
CA PHE A 33 23.83 -9.94 -12.84
C PHE A 33 23.43 -9.48 -11.44
N GLU A 34 24.37 -8.87 -10.73
CA GLU A 34 24.06 -8.09 -9.56
C GLU A 34 23.18 -6.94 -10.04
N ARG A 35 21.86 -7.11 -9.91
CA ARG A 35 20.88 -6.14 -10.42
C ARG A 35 21.25 -4.79 -9.82
N PRO A 36 21.64 -3.79 -10.65
CA PRO A 36 21.91 -2.47 -10.13
C PRO A 36 20.65 -2.01 -9.39
N LYS A 37 20.78 -1.70 -8.10
CA LYS A 37 19.67 -1.11 -7.33
C LYS A 37 19.36 0.22 -7.99
N LEU A 38 18.33 0.25 -8.83
CA LEU A 38 17.89 1.44 -9.54
C LEU A 38 17.53 2.51 -8.51
N PRO A 39 18.23 3.67 -8.46
CA PRO A 39 17.85 4.75 -7.58
C PRO A 39 16.49 5.29 -8.05
N GLY A 40 15.43 4.99 -7.30
CA GLY A 40 14.06 5.39 -7.65
C GLY A 40 12.98 4.30 -7.56
N ALA A 41 13.36 3.03 -7.32
CA ALA A 41 12.39 1.96 -7.00
C ALA A 41 12.00 1.93 -5.50
N GLU A 42 12.44 2.92 -4.73
CA GLU A 42 12.06 3.12 -3.34
C GLU A 42 10.80 4.02 -3.31
N PRO A 43 9.70 3.61 -2.64
CA PRO A 43 8.50 4.44 -2.54
C PRO A 43 8.89 5.81 -2.01
N SER A 44 8.59 6.86 -2.79
CA SER A 44 9.13 8.20 -2.56
C SER A 44 8.96 8.62 -1.09
N PRO A 45 10.01 9.15 -0.44
CA PRO A 45 9.98 9.49 0.98
C PRO A 45 8.87 10.51 1.31
N THR A 46 8.46 11.31 0.32
CA THR A 46 7.36 12.26 0.42
C THR A 46 6.00 11.59 0.62
N PHE A 47 5.72 10.50 -0.09
CA PHE A 47 4.46 9.76 0.06
C PHE A 47 4.38 9.11 1.45
N GLN A 48 5.46 8.49 1.92
CA GLN A 48 5.53 7.88 3.25
C GLN A 48 5.41 8.89 4.40
N ARG A 49 5.95 10.11 4.22
CA ARG A 49 5.85 11.17 5.23
C ARG A 49 4.44 11.74 5.32
N ASN A 50 3.79 11.95 4.17
CA ASN A 50 2.41 12.44 4.14
C ASN A 50 1.41 11.41 4.69
N THR A 51 1.57 10.12 4.37
CA THR A 51 0.67 9.09 4.89
C THR A 51 0.77 8.92 6.40
N ARG A 52 2.00 9.01 6.96
CA ARG A 52 2.19 9.00 8.42
C ARG A 52 1.51 10.19 9.10
N ALA A 53 1.72 11.41 8.60
CA ALA A 53 1.13 12.61 9.18
C ALA A 53 -0.42 12.55 9.16
N ILE A 54 -1.01 12.11 8.05
CA ILE A 54 -2.45 11.93 7.91
C ILE A 54 -2.96 10.86 8.88
N SER A 55 -2.28 9.71 8.97
CA SER A 55 -2.69 8.63 9.86
C SER A 55 -2.65 9.04 11.34
N LEU A 56 -1.66 9.83 11.73
CA LEU A 56 -1.52 10.34 13.09
C LEU A 56 -2.64 11.34 13.42
N ALA A 57 -2.88 12.30 12.53
CA ALA A 57 -3.96 13.28 12.70
C ALA A 57 -5.33 12.59 12.77
N PHE A 58 -5.58 11.61 11.90
CA PHE A 58 -6.80 10.83 11.92
C PHE A 58 -6.94 10.02 13.22
N SER A 59 -5.87 9.38 13.68
CA SER A 59 -5.87 8.62 14.93
C SER A 59 -6.21 9.50 16.13
N ILE A 60 -5.69 10.74 16.18
CA ILE A 60 -6.00 11.69 17.26
C ILE A 60 -7.47 12.10 17.19
N GLY A 61 -7.96 12.52 16.01
CA GLY A 61 -9.37 12.88 15.84
C GLY A 61 -10.32 11.73 16.15
N PHE A 62 -10.02 10.52 15.67
CA PHE A 62 -10.82 9.32 15.91
C PHE A 62 -10.80 8.89 17.38
N SER A 63 -9.68 9.08 18.09
CA SER A 63 -9.59 8.78 19.52
C SER A 63 -10.57 9.58 20.38
N LEU A 64 -10.93 10.79 19.94
CA LEU A 64 -11.91 11.64 20.58
C LEU A 64 -13.32 11.40 20.04
N ALA A 65 -13.48 11.46 18.70
CA ALA A 65 -14.79 11.37 18.06
C ALA A 65 -15.42 9.98 18.19
N GLY A 66 -14.63 8.90 18.11
CA GLY A 66 -15.12 7.53 18.17
C GLY A 66 -15.91 7.23 19.45
N PRO A 67 -15.34 7.44 20.65
CA PRO A 67 -16.05 7.24 21.92
C PRO A 67 -17.30 8.12 22.08
N VAL A 68 -17.26 9.38 21.63
CA VAL A 68 -18.39 10.30 21.70
C VAL A 68 -19.54 9.81 20.82
N ILE A 69 -19.26 9.49 19.56
CA ILE A 69 -20.25 8.99 18.60
C ILE A 69 -20.83 7.67 19.11
N LEU A 70 -19.98 6.75 19.57
CA LEU A 70 -20.42 5.47 20.12
C LEU A 70 -21.33 5.65 21.34
N GLY A 71 -20.97 6.55 22.27
CA GLY A 71 -21.79 6.87 23.44
C GLY A 71 -23.14 7.49 23.06
N ALA A 72 -23.14 8.43 22.11
CA ALA A 72 -24.35 9.06 21.62
C ALA A 72 -25.30 8.06 20.94
N LEU A 73 -24.78 7.20 20.06
CA LEU A 73 -25.58 6.16 19.38
C LEU A 73 -26.13 5.13 20.38
N ALA A 74 -25.29 4.67 21.31
CA ALA A 74 -25.71 3.73 22.34
C ALA A 74 -26.79 4.32 23.25
N GLY A 75 -26.63 5.61 23.61
CA GLY A 75 -27.62 6.29 24.44
C GLY A 75 -28.92 6.59 23.70
N TYR A 76 -28.87 6.92 22.42
CA TYR A 76 -30.07 7.10 21.61
C TYR A 76 -30.86 5.80 21.48
N TRP A 77 -30.16 4.69 21.24
CA TRP A 77 -30.79 3.37 21.21
C TRP A 77 -31.40 2.99 22.57
N LEU A 78 -30.73 3.32 23.67
CA LEU A 78 -31.19 3.04 25.03
C LEU A 78 -32.40 3.90 25.43
N ASP A 79 -32.38 5.19 25.09
CA ASP A 79 -33.51 6.11 25.30
C ASP A 79 -34.76 5.61 24.56
N GLY A 80 -34.60 5.19 23.29
CA GLY A 80 -35.68 4.60 22.50
C GLY A 80 -36.22 3.28 23.08
N ARG A 81 -35.38 2.48 23.72
CA ARG A 81 -35.81 1.21 24.34
C ARG A 81 -36.54 1.41 25.67
N LEU A 82 -36.10 2.38 26.46
CA LEU A 82 -36.64 2.68 27.79
C LEU A 82 -37.80 3.68 27.75
N GLY A 83 -38.10 4.28 26.59
CA GLY A 83 -39.07 5.35 26.47
C GLY A 83 -38.67 6.61 27.24
N ALA A 84 -37.39 6.72 27.59
CA ALA A 84 -36.85 7.88 28.29
C ALA A 84 -36.70 9.03 27.29
N SER A 85 -36.98 10.26 27.74
CA SER A 85 -36.46 11.48 27.10
C SER A 85 -34.94 11.37 26.94
N PRO A 86 -34.26 12.16 26.06
CA PRO A 86 -32.87 11.95 25.61
C PRO A 86 -31.79 12.08 26.72
N THR A 87 -31.91 11.26 27.75
CA THR A 87 -31.24 11.37 29.04
C THR A 87 -30.04 10.43 29.03
N TRP A 88 -30.22 9.19 28.58
CA TRP A 88 -29.13 8.25 28.37
C TRP A 88 -28.20 8.70 27.26
N THR A 89 -28.74 9.27 26.18
CA THR A 89 -27.95 9.93 25.13
C THR A 89 -27.05 11.00 25.73
N MET A 90 -27.57 11.88 26.58
CA MET A 90 -26.79 12.96 27.17
C MET A 90 -25.70 12.43 28.13
N ILE A 91 -26.05 11.49 29.01
CA ILE A 91 -25.12 10.86 29.95
C ILE A 91 -24.00 10.13 29.19
N LEU A 92 -24.35 9.27 28.24
CA LEU A 92 -23.39 8.47 27.50
C LEU A 92 -22.55 9.31 26.53
N THR A 93 -23.06 10.42 26.01
CA THR A 93 -22.27 11.37 25.22
C THR A 93 -21.22 12.07 26.08
N ILE A 94 -21.60 12.55 27.27
CA ILE A 94 -20.65 13.17 28.22
C ILE A 94 -19.59 12.14 28.65
N LEU A 95 -20.02 10.91 28.93
CA LEU A 95 -19.14 9.83 29.33
C LEU A 95 -18.20 9.43 28.17
N GLY A 96 -18.71 9.38 26.94
CA GLY A 96 -17.94 9.19 25.72
C GLY A 96 -16.93 10.30 25.49
N MET A 97 -17.27 11.56 25.78
CA MET A 97 -16.35 12.69 25.72
C MET A 97 -15.24 12.57 26.76
N GLY A 98 -15.57 12.22 28.00
CA GLY A 98 -14.59 11.96 29.06
C GLY A 98 -13.65 10.80 28.69
N ALA A 99 -14.19 9.71 28.16
CA ALA A 99 -13.41 8.58 27.69
C ALA A 99 -12.49 8.94 26.50
N GLY A 100 -12.98 9.74 25.55
CA GLY A 100 -12.18 10.21 24.41
C GLY A 100 -11.03 11.10 24.84
N LEU A 101 -11.25 12.02 25.79
CA LEU A 101 -10.18 12.85 26.36
C LEU A 101 -9.15 12.01 27.12
N ALA A 102 -9.59 11.05 27.94
CA ALA A 102 -8.70 10.14 28.65
C ALA A 102 -7.87 9.27 27.68
N GLN A 103 -8.48 8.81 26.59
CA GLN A 103 -7.81 8.06 25.53
C GLN A 103 -6.75 8.93 24.84
N MET A 104 -7.07 10.17 24.51
CA MET A 104 -6.12 11.11 23.89
C MET A 104 -4.90 11.34 24.79
N ILE A 105 -5.11 11.62 26.08
CA ILE A 105 -4.02 11.78 27.07
C ILE A 105 -3.17 10.51 27.13
N ARG A 106 -3.80 9.33 27.13
CA ARG A 106 -3.10 8.05 27.13
C ARG A 106 -2.26 7.83 25.87
N VAL A 107 -2.75 8.24 24.70
CA VAL A 107 -2.01 8.16 23.42
C VAL A 107 -0.82 9.10 23.42
N VAL A 108 -0.99 10.35 23.83
CA VAL A 108 0.09 11.34 23.92
C VAL A 108 1.17 10.87 24.90
N ASN A 109 0.78 10.40 26.08
CA ASN A 109 1.72 9.87 27.07
C ASN A 109 2.48 8.63 26.56
N LYS A 110 1.82 7.77 25.77
CA LYS A 110 2.47 6.61 25.16
C LYS A 110 3.49 7.05 24.11
N LEU A 111 3.19 8.08 23.34
CA LEU A 111 4.10 8.63 22.33
C LEU A 111 5.34 9.25 22.98
N ASN A 112 5.17 10.09 24.01
CA ASN A 112 6.29 10.70 24.74
C ASN A 112 7.26 9.66 25.32
N ARG A 113 6.72 8.57 25.90
CA ARG A 113 7.54 7.47 26.46
C ARG A 113 8.34 6.70 25.41
N MET A 114 7.89 6.69 24.15
CA MET A 114 8.62 6.06 23.05
C MET A 114 9.75 6.95 22.52
N GLU A 115 9.66 8.26 22.75
CA GLU A 115 10.66 9.25 22.35
C GLU A 115 11.82 9.29 23.36
N ASP A 116 11.52 9.24 24.67
CA ASP A 116 12.52 9.19 25.76
C ASP A 116 13.32 7.87 25.85
N GLY A 117 12.88 6.82 25.14
CA GLY A 117 13.51 5.50 25.15
C GLY A 117 14.56 5.26 24.04
N ARG A 118 14.88 6.29 23.25
CA ARG A 118 15.95 6.26 22.21
C ARG A 118 17.09 7.19 22.58
#